data_AF-A0A497E196-F1
#
_entry.id   AF-A0A497E196-F1
#
_cell.length_a   1.000
_cell.length_b   1.000
_cell.length_c   1.000
_cell.angle_alpha   90.00
_cell.angle_beta   90.00
_cell.angle_gamma   90.00
#
_symmetry.space_group_name_H-M   'P 1'
#
loop_
_entity.id
_entity.type
_entity.pdbx_description
1 polymer ?
#
loop_
_entity_poly.entity_id
_entity_poly.type
_entity_poly.pdbx_seq_one_letter_code
_entity_poly.pdbx_strand_id
1 'polypeptide(L)' 'MGKRQKASYHQVHSTKDIFCLRVKRMVDAYHKISISNIKLRAHKAPLRKEIELRTIPNDKTGIAEVRI' A
#
# COMPACT_ATOMS: atom_id res chain seq x y z
N MET A 1 26.16 20.61 2.89
CA MET A 1 26.30 19.28 2.26
C MET A 1 24.93 18.62 2.19
N GLY A 2 24.15 18.95 1.15
CA GLY A 2 22.74 18.58 1.03
C GLY A 2 22.54 17.10 0.72
N LYS A 3 21.77 16.39 1.54
CA LYS A 3 21.42 14.99 1.28
C LYS A 3 20.52 14.95 0.05
N ARG A 4 21.05 14.42 -1.06
CA ARG A 4 20.31 14.03 -2.26
C ARG A 4 19.18 13.08 -1.81
N GLN A 5 17.93 13.54 -1.81
CA GLN A 5 16.79 12.64 -1.69
C GLN A 5 16.82 11.72 -2.91
N LYS A 6 17.10 10.43 -2.71
CA LYS A 6 16.98 9.45 -3.79
C LYS A 6 15.51 9.39 -4.18
N ALA A 7 15.20 9.64 -5.45
CA ALA A 7 13.90 9.31 -6.00
C ALA A 7 13.70 7.79 -5.81
N SER A 8 12.81 7.42 -4.90
CA SER A 8 12.39 6.03 -4.71
C SER A 8 11.47 5.67 -5.87
N TYR A 9 12.02 4.95 -6.85
CA TYR A 9 11.23 4.37 -7.94
C TYR A 9 10.18 3.44 -7.35
N HIS A 10 8.91 3.84 -7.42
CA HIS A 10 7.80 2.97 -7.09
C HIS A 10 7.67 1.98 -8.23
N GLN A 11 7.80 0.67 -7.95
CA GLN A 11 7.62 -0.34 -8.98
C GLN A 11 6.18 -0.26 -9.48
N VAL A 12 6.02 0.19 -10.73
CA VAL A 12 4.74 0.27 -11.45
C VAL A 12 4.65 -0.98 -12.29
N HIS A 13 3.70 -1.86 -11.98
CA HIS A 13 3.48 -3.08 -12.74
C HIS A 13 2.30 -2.92 -13.73
N SER A 14 1.43 -1.93 -13.50
CA SER A 14 0.30 -1.63 -14.37
C SER A 14 -0.05 -0.14 -14.35
N THR A 15 -0.75 0.34 -15.38
CA THR A 15 -1.33 1.70 -15.42
C THR A 15 -2.24 1.98 -14.22
N LYS A 16 -2.88 0.96 -13.66
CA LYS A 16 -3.68 1.09 -12.43
C LYS A 16 -2.86 1.56 -11.23
N ASP A 17 -1.57 1.24 -11.16
CA ASP A 17 -0.72 1.66 -10.05
C ASP A 17 -0.33 3.15 -10.13
N ILE A 18 -0.47 3.75 -11.32
CA ILE A 18 -0.21 5.18 -11.54
C ILE A 18 -1.34 6.01 -10.93
N PHE A 19 -2.59 5.60 -11.15
CA PHE A 19 -3.80 6.30 -10.72
C PHE A 19 -4.46 5.70 -9.47
N CYS A 20 -3.73 4.89 -8.70
CA CYS A 20 -4.23 4.34 -7.45
C CYS A 20 -4.21 5.38 -6.32
N LEU A 21 -5.11 5.21 -5.36
CA LEU A 21 -5.02 5.88 -4.07
C LEU A 21 -3.91 5.23 -3.25
N ARG A 22 -3.08 6.04 -2.60
CA ARG A 22 -1.97 5.58 -1.78
C ARG A 22 -2.23 5.91 -0.32
N VAL A 23 -2.11 4.91 0.55
CA VAL A 23 -2.25 5.10 1.98
C VAL A 23 -1.16 4.32 2.71
N LYS A 24 -0.53 4.96 3.68
CA LYS A 24 0.47 4.30 4.51
C LYS A 24 -0.18 3.65 5.72
N ARG A 25 0.29 2.45 6.07
CA ARG A 25 -0.18 1.71 7.24
C ARG A 25 0.94 0.93 7.89
N MET A 26 0.86 0.78 9.20
CA MET A 26 1.78 -0.03 9.98
C MET A 26 1.37 -1.51 9.93
N VAL A 27 2.34 -2.38 9.64
CA VAL A 27 2.18 -3.83 9.75
C VAL A 27 2.32 -4.23 11.21
N ASP A 28 1.35 -4.97 11.73
CA ASP A 28 1.39 -5.47 13.10
C ASP A 28 2.36 -6.67 13.27
N ALA A 29 2.47 -7.19 14.50
CA ALA A 29 3.33 -8.34 14.81
C ALA A 29 2.90 -9.66 14.12
N TYR A 30 1.68 -9.70 13.58
CA TYR A 30 1.07 -10.88 12.95
C TYR A 30 0.98 -10.75 11.42
N HIS A 31 1.74 -9.83 10.82
CA HIS A 31 1.67 -9.50 9.40
C HIS A 31 0.27 -9.08 8.96
N LYS A 32 -0.45 -8.32 9.78
CA LYS A 32 -1.75 -7.75 9.44
C LYS A 32 -1.68 -6.23 9.37
N ILE A 33 -2.58 -5.69 8.56
CA ILE A 33 -2.79 -4.26 8.40
C ILE A 33 -4.26 -3.96 8.58
N SER A 34 -4.58 -2.88 9.28
CA SER A 34 -5.95 -2.41 9.46
C SER A 34 -6.28 -1.29 8.49
N ILE A 35 -7.34 -1.49 7.70
CA ILE A 35 -7.99 -0.45 6.92
C ILE A 35 -9.38 -0.29 7.51
N SER A 36 -9.61 0.83 8.22
CA SER A 36 -10.78 1.00 9.08
C SER A 36 -10.95 -0.21 10.01
N ASN A 37 -12.08 -0.91 9.94
CA ASN A 37 -12.40 -2.06 10.79
C ASN A 37 -12.04 -3.41 10.15
N ILE A 38 -11.42 -3.40 8.97
CA ILE A 38 -11.03 -4.61 8.22
C ILE A 38 -9.55 -4.89 8.43
N LYS A 39 -9.21 -6.13 8.80
CA LYS A 39 -7.82 -6.59 8.93
C LYS A 39 -7.44 -7.46 7.73
N LEU A 40 -6.40 -7.04 7.01
CA LEU A 40 -5.87 -7.76 5.85
C LEU A 40 -4.49 -8.34 6.19
N ARG A 41 -4.18 -9.52 5.64
CA ARG A 41 -2.86 -10.14 5.82
C ARG A 41 -1.89 -9.61 4.78
N ALA A 42 -0.80 -9.02 5.23
CA ALA A 42 0.29 -8.48 4.42
C ALA A 42 1.42 -9.51 4.32
N HIS A 43 1.26 -10.48 3.43
CA HIS A 43 2.23 -11.56 3.28
C HIS A 43 3.58 -11.01 2.82
N LYS A 44 4.69 -11.43 3.45
CA LYS A 44 6.07 -10.98 3.18
C LYS A 44 6.35 -9.49 3.48
N ALA A 45 5.40 -8.76 4.05
CA ALA A 45 5.64 -7.38 4.47
C ALA A 45 6.52 -7.34 5.74
N PRO A 46 7.43 -6.36 5.88
CA PRO A 46 8.25 -6.24 7.08
C PRO A 46 7.40 -5.96 8.33
N LEU A 47 7.61 -6.73 9.39
CA LEU A 47 6.95 -6.55 10.68
C LEU A 47 7.25 -5.19 11.29
N ARG A 48 6.23 -4.58 11.93
CA ARG A 48 6.35 -3.29 12.64
C ARG A 48 6.93 -2.16 11.79
N LYS A 49 6.74 -2.23 10.47
CA LYS A 49 7.12 -1.17 9.55
C LYS A 49 5.89 -0.57 8.87
N GLU A 50 6.04 0.69 8.52
CA GLU A 50 5.09 1.38 7.66
C GLU A 50 5.30 0.92 6.21
N ILE A 51 4.22 0.51 5.57
CA ILE A 51 4.20 0.17 4.15
C ILE A 51 3.15 1.00 3.45
N GLU A 52 3.33 1.17 2.13
CA GLU A 52 2.37 1.86 1.29
C GLU A 52 1.41 0.85 0.65
N LEU A 53 0.12 1.06 0.87
CA LEU A 53 -0.95 0.34 0.21
C LEU A 53 -1.41 1.11 -1.01
N ARG A 54 -1.70 0.36 -2.08
CA ARG A 54 -2.29 0.90 -3.31
C ARG A 54 -3.71 0.40 -3.42
N THR A 55 -4.66 1.33 -3.46
CA THR A 55 -6.09 1.03 -3.53
C THR A 55 -6.66 1.53 -4.85
N ILE A 56 -7.29 0.63 -5.60
CA ILE A 56 -7.88 0.92 -6.92
C ILE A 56 -9.39 0.72 -6.79
N PRO A 57 -10.17 1.79 -6.61
CA PRO A 57 -11.62 1.69 -6.56
C PRO A 57 -12.21 1.39 -7.94
N ASN A 58 -13.25 0.57 -7.97
CA ASN A 58 -14.13 0.38 -9.12
C ASN A 58 -15.48 1.03 -8.79
N ASP A 59 -15.71 2.17 -9.43
CA ASP A 59 -16.91 3.01 -9.32
C ASP A 59 -18.20 2.28 -9.73
N LYS A 60 -18.12 1.35 -10.69
CA LYS A 60 -19.30 0.61 -11.18
C LYS A 60 -19.74 -0.50 -10.23
N THR A 61 -18.80 -1.16 -9.56
CA THR A 61 -19.10 -2.30 -8.68
C THR A 61 -19.09 -1.95 -7.20
N GLY A 62 -18.54 -0.80 -6.82
CA GLY A 62 -18.33 -0.41 -5.42
C GLY A 62 -17.22 -1.21 -4.73
N ILE A 63 -16.42 -1.99 -5.46
CA ILE A 63 -15.34 -2.83 -4.93
C ILE A 63 -14.01 -2.12 -5.12
N ALA A 64 -13.11 -2.21 -4.14
CA ALA A 64 -11.75 -1.72 -4.26
C ALA A 64 -10.73 -2.87 -4.23
N GLU A 65 -9.82 -2.88 -5.19
CA GLU A 65 -8.66 -3.77 -5.20
C GLU A 65 -7.56 -3.15 -4.32
N VAL A 66 -6.99 -3.92 -3.40
CA VAL A 66 -5.90 -3.47 -2.51
C VAL A 66 -4.65 -4.28 -2.81
N ARG A 67 -3.56 -3.59 -3.12
CA ARG A 67 -2.23 -4.18 -3.42
C ARG A 67 -1.21 -3.74 -2.37
N ILE A 68 -0.34 -4.67 -2.02
CA ILE A 68 0.70 -4.59 -0.98
C ILE A 68 2.07 -4.84 -1.61
#